data_AF-A0A947AZY2-F1
#
_entry.id   AF-A0A947AZY2-F1
#
_cell.length_a   1.000
_cell.length_b   1.000
_cell.length_c   1.000
_cell.angle_alpha   90.00
_cell.angle_beta   90.00
_cell.angle_gamma   90.00
#
_symmetry.space_group_name_H-M   'P 1'
#
loop_
_entity.id
_entity.type
_entity.pdbx_description
1 polymer ?
#
loop_
_entity_poly.entity_id
_entity_poly.type
_entity_poly.pdbx_seq_one_letter_code
_entity_poly.pdbx_strand_id
1 'polypeptide(L)'
;MAVSLALIVVFGLAADILFRKFKLPGLVGMLIVGVLVGPHVVGLMRPEMMQVSADFRKIALIVILLRAGFELRRDTLHRVGKTAIIMSA
;
A
#
# COMPACT_ATOMS: atom_id res chain seq x y z
N MET A 1 -12.54 -15.15 -5.75
CA MET A 1 -11.97 -14.03 -4.95
C MET A 1 -10.82 -14.46 -4.07
N ALA A 2 -10.97 -15.47 -3.19
CA ALA A 2 -9.91 -15.91 -2.27
C ALA A 2 -8.59 -16.29 -2.98
N VAL A 3 -8.65 -17.05 -4.09
CA VAL A 3 -7.46 -17.42 -4.87
C VAL A 3 -6.76 -16.19 -5.46
N SER A 4 -7.52 -15.24 -6.03
CA SER A 4 -6.96 -13.99 -6.57
C SER A 4 -6.31 -13.15 -5.47
N LEU A 5 -6.91 -13.08 -4.28
CA LEU A 5 -6.32 -12.41 -3.11
C LEU A 5 -5.03 -13.10 -2.67
N ALA A 6 -5.06 -14.43 -2.53
CA ALA A 6 -3.89 -15.20 -2.15
C ALA A 6 -2.73 -14.99 -3.13
N LEU A 7 -3.00 -15.00 -4.44
CA LEU A 7 -1.99 -14.73 -5.46
C LEU A 7 -1.40 -13.33 -5.31
N ILE A 8 -2.23 -12.28 -5.18
CA ILE A 8 -1.75 -10.90 -5.03
C ILE A 8 -0.89 -10.75 -3.77
N VAL A 9 -1.30 -11.34 -2.65
CA VAL A 9 -0.55 -11.29 -1.39
C VAL A 9 0.77 -12.05 -1.50
N VAL A 10 0.74 -13.29 -2.00
CA VAL A 10 1.95 -14.13 -2.10
C VAL A 10 2.96 -13.52 -3.07
N PHE A 11 2.55 -13.15 -4.28
CA PHE A 11 3.46 -12.55 -5.27
C PHE A 11 3.93 -11.16 -4.82
N GLY A 12 3.05 -10.36 -4.21
CA GLY A 12 3.42 -9.04 -3.69
C GLY A 12 4.48 -9.12 -2.60
N LEU A 13 4.30 -10.02 -1.62
CA LEU A 13 5.27 -10.23 -0.54
C LEU A 13 6.59 -10.84 -1.07
N ALA A 14 6.51 -11.78 -2.00
CA ALA A 14 7.70 -12.35 -2.64
C ALA A 14 8.51 -11.25 -3.36
N ALA A 15 7.84 -10.34 -4.06
CA ALA A 15 8.49 -9.21 -4.72
C ALA A 15 9.04 -8.17 -3.74
N ASP A 16 8.37 -7.90 -2.62
CA ASP A 16 8.91 -7.02 -1.56
C ASP A 16 10.24 -7.55 -1.03
N ILE A 17 10.32 -8.85 -0.72
CA ILE A 17 11.55 -9.50 -0.24
C ILE A 17 12.64 -9.45 -1.32
N LEU A 18 12.28 -9.77 -2.57
CA LEU A 18 13.22 -9.77 -3.69
C LEU A 18 13.79 -8.37 -3.95
N PHE A 19 12.95 -7.33 -4.01
CA PHE A 19 13.39 -5.95 -4.28
C PHE A 19 14.20 -5.37 -3.12
N ARG A 20 13.85 -5.68 -1.88
CA ARG A 20 14.67 -5.30 -0.71
C ARG A 20 16.07 -5.91 -0.77
N LYS A 21 16.21 -7.13 -1.29
CA LYS A 21 17.54 -7.76 -1.52
C LYS A 21 18.38 -6.98 -2.54
N PHE A 22 17.74 -6.35 -3.52
CA PHE A 22 18.39 -5.45 -4.48
C PHE A 22 18.55 -4.01 -3.98
N LYS A 23 18.30 -3.74 -2.68
CA LYS A 23 18.33 -2.39 -2.07
C LYS A 23 17.32 -1.40 -2.68
N LEU A 24 16.26 -1.91 -3.31
CA LEU A 24 15.16 -1.10 -3.83
C LEU A 24 14.01 -1.06 -2.81
N PRO A 25 13.17 -0.01 -2.82
CA PRO A 25 11.96 0.03 -2.00
C PRO A 25 11.04 -1.12 -2.42
N GLY A 26 10.68 -2.01 -1.49
CA GLY A 26 9.83 -3.17 -1.79
C GLY A 26 8.44 -2.79 -2.34
N LEU A 27 7.97 -1.57 -2.06
CA LEU A 27 6.78 -0.98 -2.68
C LEU A 27 6.85 -0.97 -4.21
N VAL A 28 8.02 -0.72 -4.79
CA VAL A 28 8.21 -0.74 -6.26
C VAL A 28 7.97 -2.15 -6.80
N GLY A 29 8.49 -3.18 -6.13
CA GLY A 29 8.26 -4.58 -6.49
C GLY A 29 6.78 -4.97 -6.40
N MET A 30 6.10 -4.56 -5.33
CA MET A 30 4.66 -4.79 -5.16
C MET A 30 3.82 -4.14 -6.27
N LEU A 31 4.18 -2.92 -6.70
CA LEU A 31 3.50 -2.22 -7.80
C LEU A 31 3.70 -2.94 -9.14
N ILE A 32 4.92 -3.37 -9.45
CA ILE A 32 5.23 -4.10 -10.70
C ILE A 32 4.41 -5.39 -10.77
N VAL A 33 4.37 -6.16 -9.69
CA VAL A 33 3.52 -7.36 -9.60
C VAL A 33 2.05 -7.02 -9.84
N GLY A 34 1.53 -5.95 -9.24
CA GLY A 34 0.15 -5.50 -9.45
C GLY A 34 -0.16 -5.18 -10.91
N VAL A 35 0.76 -4.50 -11.62
CA VAL A 35 0.59 -4.20 -13.05
C VAL A 35 0.60 -5.48 -13.89
N LEU A 36 1.52 -6.41 -13.60
CA LEU A 36 1.64 -7.68 -14.34
C LEU A 36 0.44 -8.60 -14.09
N VAL A 37 0.04 -8.79 -12.83
CA VAL A 37 -1.07 -9.69 -12.45
C VAL A 37 -2.44 -9.07 -12.76
N GLY A 38 -2.49 -7.76 -12.96
CA GLY A 38 -3.69 -7.01 -13.29
C GLY A 38 -4.40 -7.50 -14.57
N PRO A 39 -5.67 -7.12 -14.74
CA PRO A 39 -6.48 -7.57 -15.87
C PRO A 39 -5.96 -7.07 -17.24
N HIS A 40 -5.05 -6.09 -17.24
CA HIS A 40 -4.51 -5.47 -18.45
C HIS A 40 -3.36 -6.24 -19.08
N VAL A 41 -2.69 -7.15 -18.35
CA VAL A 41 -1.53 -7.90 -18.88
C VAL A 41 -1.80 -9.40 -18.86
N VAL A 42 -1.98 -10.01 -17.68
CA VAL A 42 -2.12 -11.47 -17.56
C VAL A 42 -3.58 -11.91 -17.34
N GLY A 43 -4.51 -10.99 -17.03
CA GLY A 43 -5.94 -11.31 -16.96
C GLY A 43 -6.35 -12.20 -15.78
N LEU A 44 -5.46 -12.43 -14.82
CA LEU A 44 -5.67 -13.34 -13.67
C LEU A 44 -6.65 -12.78 -12.62
N MET A 45 -6.87 -11.46 -12.61
CA MET A 45 -7.80 -10.81 -11.69
C MET A 45 -9.22 -10.84 -12.23
N ARG A 46 -10.12 -11.44 -11.45
CA ARG A 46 -11.55 -11.40 -11.74
C ARG A 46 -12.10 -9.97 -11.57
N PRO A 47 -13.09 -9.55 -12.39
CA PRO A 47 -13.65 -8.19 -12.34
C PRO A 47 -14.27 -7.83 -10.99
N GLU A 48 -14.76 -8.81 -10.21
CA GLU A 48 -15.27 -8.57 -8.86
C GLU A 48 -14.20 -8.00 -7.90
N MET A 49 -12.91 -8.30 -8.14
CA MET A 49 -11.81 -7.75 -7.34
C MET A 49 -11.64 -6.24 -7.55
N MET A 50 -12.00 -5.74 -8.74
CA MET A 50 -11.95 -4.31 -9.03
C MET A 50 -13.05 -3.56 -8.28
N GLN A 51 -14.23 -4.17 -8.14
CA GLN A 51 -15.36 -3.60 -7.39
C GLN A 51 -15.03 -3.52 -5.89
N VAL A 52 -14.46 -4.57 -5.31
CA VAL A 52 -14.09 -4.61 -3.88
C VAL A 52 -12.82 -3.82 -3.57
N SER A 53 -12.02 -3.46 -4.59
CA SER A 53 -10.80 -2.65 -4.43
C SER A 53 -11.08 -1.31 -3.71
N ALA A 54 -12.24 -0.70 -3.93
CA ALA A 54 -12.59 0.54 -3.27
C ALA A 54 -12.65 0.40 -1.74
N ASP A 55 -13.22 -0.70 -1.24
CA ASP A 55 -13.32 -0.95 0.19
C ASP A 55 -11.97 -1.36 0.80
N PHE A 56 -11.16 -2.14 0.06
CA PHE A 56 -9.78 -2.42 0.48
C PHE A 56 -8.95 -1.14 0.61
N ARG A 57 -9.09 -0.17 -0.31
CA ARG A 57 -8.41 1.12 -0.21
C ARG A 57 -8.86 1.91 1.03
N LYS A 58 -10.15 1.92 1.35
CA LYS A 58 -10.66 2.57 2.57
C LYS A 58 -10.07 1.95 3.83
N ILE A 59 -10.09 0.62 3.93
CA ILE A 59 -9.53 -0.11 5.08
C ILE A 59 -8.02 0.17 5.21
N ALA A 60 -7.29 0.14 4.10
CA ALA A 60 -5.86 0.45 4.09
C ALA A 60 -5.59 1.89 4.56
N LEU A 61 -6.35 2.88 4.08
CA LEU A 61 -6.23 4.27 4.52
C LEU A 61 -6.52 4.43 6.01
N ILE A 62 -7.57 3.79 6.54
CA ILE A 62 -7.88 3.80 7.97
C ILE A 62 -6.69 3.27 8.77
N VAL A 63 -6.13 2.12 8.39
CA VAL A 63 -4.98 1.53 9.07
C VAL A 63 -3.73 2.42 8.98
N ILE A 64 -3.43 2.98 7.80
CA ILE A 64 -2.28 3.88 7.58
C ILE A 64 -2.41 5.14 8.45
N LEU A 65 -3.57 5.80 8.43
CA LEU A 65 -3.81 7.02 9.18
C LEU A 65 -3.81 6.77 10.68
N LEU A 66 -4.43 5.67 11.14
CA LEU A 66 -4.41 5.28 12.55
C LEU A 66 -2.97 5.04 13.02
N ARG A 67 -2.18 4.29 12.23
CA ARG A 67 -0.77 4.03 12.54
C ARG A 67 0.05 5.33 12.58
N ALA A 68 -0.15 6.22 11.61
CA ALA A 68 0.52 7.53 11.59
C ALA A 68 0.13 8.40 12.80
N GLY A 69 -1.14 8.37 13.19
CA GLY A 69 -1.63 9.09 14.38
C GLY A 69 -1.05 8.55 15.69
N PHE A 70 -0.88 7.23 15.81
CA PHE A 70 -0.25 6.61 16.99
C PHE A 70 1.27 6.79 17.05
N GLU A 71 1.95 6.90 15.92
CA GLU A 71 3.40 7.22 15.86
C GLU A 71 3.67 8.71 16.19
N LEU A 72 2.66 9.57 16.12
CA LEU A 72 2.81 11.01 16.35
C LEU A 72 3.03 11.32 17.84
N ARG A 73 4.21 11.89 18.16
CA ARG A 73 4.54 12.35 19.51
C ARG A 73 4.12 13.80 19.73
N ARG A 74 3.57 14.09 20.91
CA ARG A 74 3.17 15.46 21.29
C ARG A 74 4.32 16.45 21.25
N ASP A 75 5.52 16.05 21.66
CA ASP A 75 6.71 16.91 21.66
C ASP A 75 7.14 17.28 20.23
N THR A 76 7.09 16.32 19.30
CA THR A 76 7.36 16.56 17.88
C THR A 76 6.31 17.51 17.31
N LEU A 77 5.03 17.31 17.63
CA LEU A 77 3.94 18.16 17.17
C LEU A 77 4.07 19.60 17.69
N HIS A 78 4.45 19.80 18.96
CA HIS A 78 4.71 21.15 19.48
C HIS A 78 5.89 21.83 18.77
N ARG A 79 6.94 21.07 18.41
CA ARG A 79 8.14 21.61 17.76
C ARG A 79 7.93 21.97 16.29
N VAL A 80 7.25 21.11 15.53
CA VAL A 80 7.11 21.27 14.06
C VAL A 80 5.69 21.53 13.59
N GLY A 81 4.69 21.55 14.48
CA GLY A 81 3.27 21.64 14.11
C GLY A 81 2.91 22.92 13.36
N LYS A 82 3.46 24.08 13.77
CA LYS A 82 3.24 25.34 13.07
C LYS A 82 3.76 25.28 11.62
N THR A 83 4.96 24.75 11.42
CA THR A 83 5.54 24.56 10.08
C THR A 83 4.74 23.55 9.26
N ALA A 84 4.29 22.46 9.89
CA ALA A 84 3.45 21.46 9.22
C ALA A 84 2.12 22.05 8.72
N ILE A 85 1.46 22.89 9.52
CA ILE A 85 0.23 23.59 9.10
C ILE A 85 0.48 24.51 7.90
N ILE A 86 1.59 25.26 7.90
CA ILE A 86 1.95 26.15 6.78
C ILE A 86 2.20 25.37 5.49
N MET A 87 2.82 24.17 5.58
CA MET A 87 3.07 23.30 4.42
C MET A 87 1.84 22.50 3.96
N SER A 88 0.78 22.48 4.77
CA SER A 88 -0.47 21.75 4.46
C SER A 88 -1.48 22.60 3.69
N ALA A 89 -1.20 23.90 3.52
CA ALA A 89 -1.95 24.86 2.72
C ALA A 89 -1.34 24.97 1.32
#